data_AF-S2DKQ3-F1
#
_entry.id   AF-S2DKQ3-F1
#
_cell.length_a   1.000
_cell.length_b   1.000
_cell.length_c   1.000
_cell.angle_alpha   90.00
_cell.angle_beta   90.00
_cell.angle_gamma   90.00
#
_symmetry.space_group_name_H-M   'P 1'
#
loop_
_entity.id
_entity.type
_entity.pdbx_description
1 polymer ?
#
loop_
_entity_poly.entity_id
_entity_poly.type
_entity_poly.pdbx_seq_one_letter_code
_entity_poly.pdbx_strand_id
1 'polypeptide(L)'
;MSSAQQDRPYFNLTETGLSFGHVKNWNDQSDTRVNFSFQTINGVHINPKNAIGLLLGLDSYPGLILAPIGFGWRGSYGKPSKNRLLLGLDMGYGSAFLEKRVEDQFFENWYEGGFMISPSIGWRFKGKSGKRDYSLSVAFRRQHAYYYEGVKGEGGNQPGLPPGFTSIREESYTFNSLISKFGIFF
;
A
#
# COMPACT_ATOMS: atom_id res chain seq x y z
N MET A 1 -22.03 37.19 -14.84
CA MET A 1 -21.09 37.12 -13.70
C MET A 1 -20.85 35.66 -13.40
N SER A 2 -19.64 35.16 -13.68
CA SER A 2 -19.28 33.73 -13.59
C SER A 2 -19.07 33.36 -12.13
N SER A 3 -19.89 32.47 -11.59
CA SER A 3 -19.70 31.89 -10.26
C SER A 3 -18.42 31.06 -10.28
N ALA A 4 -17.34 31.59 -9.69
CA ALA A 4 -16.13 30.85 -9.40
C ALA A 4 -16.50 29.67 -8.49
N GLN A 5 -16.68 28.50 -9.10
CA GLN A 5 -16.78 27.24 -8.40
C GLN A 5 -15.43 27.03 -7.71
N GLN A 6 -15.37 27.39 -6.43
CA GLN A 6 -14.19 27.28 -5.61
C GLN A 6 -13.85 25.79 -5.50
N ASP A 7 -12.91 25.35 -6.34
CA ASP A 7 -12.35 24.01 -6.26
C ASP A 7 -11.85 23.82 -4.82
N ARG A 8 -12.44 22.86 -4.12
CA ARG A 8 -12.05 22.59 -2.74
C ARG A 8 -10.57 22.24 -2.74
N PRO A 9 -9.74 22.89 -1.89
CA PRO A 9 -8.32 22.63 -1.88
C PRO A 9 -8.00 21.21 -1.41
N TYR A 10 -8.93 20.57 -0.71
CA TYR A 10 -8.81 19.21 -0.18
C TYR A 10 -9.56 18.21 -1.07
N PHE A 11 -9.02 17.00 -1.16
CA PHE A 11 -9.71 15.84 -1.72
C PHE A 11 -9.52 14.64 -0.80
N ASN A 12 -10.51 13.75 -0.78
CA ASN A 12 -10.36 12.43 -0.19
C ASN A 12 -10.67 11.39 -1.25
N LEU A 13 -9.83 10.36 -1.34
CA LEU A 13 -9.97 9.27 -2.29
C LEU A 13 -9.94 7.94 -1.53
N THR A 14 -11.04 7.21 -1.54
CA THR A 14 -11.08 5.83 -1.05
C THR A 14 -10.99 4.89 -2.22
N GLU A 15 -10.03 3.97 -2.21
CA GLU A 15 -9.82 2.94 -3.22
C GLU A 15 -9.91 1.55 -2.58
N THR A 16 -10.56 0.64 -3.30
CA THR A 16 -10.59 -0.79 -2.99
C THR A 16 -10.14 -1.55 -4.23
N GLY A 17 -9.48 -2.68 -4.05
CA GLY A 17 -8.94 -3.41 -5.18
C GLY A 17 -8.61 -4.87 -4.93
N LEU A 18 -8.58 -5.61 -6.03
CA LEU A 18 -8.10 -6.98 -6.07
C LEU A 18 -6.69 -6.99 -6.64
N SER A 19 -5.78 -7.61 -5.90
CA SER A 19 -4.37 -7.73 -6.22
C SER A 19 -4.06 -9.15 -6.67
N PHE A 20 -3.55 -9.28 -7.89
CA PHE A 20 -3.08 -10.51 -8.49
C PHE A 20 -1.55 -10.50 -8.50
N GLY A 21 -0.92 -11.59 -8.12
CA GLY A 21 0.54 -11.63 -8.15
C GLY A 21 1.08 -13.03 -7.97
N HIS A 22 2.41 -13.09 -7.93
CA HIS A 22 3.16 -14.30 -7.63
C HIS A 22 4.00 -14.05 -6.38
N VAL A 23 4.22 -15.09 -5.59
CA VAL A 23 5.25 -15.13 -4.54
C VAL A 23 6.22 -16.22 -4.91
N LYS A 24 7.51 -15.91 -4.88
CA LYS A 24 8.56 -16.92 -4.96
C LYS A 24 8.81 -17.43 -3.56
N ASN A 25 8.53 -18.72 -3.35
CA ASN A 25 8.94 -19.39 -2.12
C ASN A 25 10.42 -19.78 -2.19
N TRP A 26 10.98 -20.23 -1.07
CA TRP A 26 12.39 -20.64 -0.96
C TRP A 26 12.81 -21.75 -1.94
N ASN A 27 11.84 -22.51 -2.46
CA ASN A 27 12.03 -23.57 -3.47
C ASN A 27 11.89 -23.09 -4.94
N ASP A 28 11.89 -21.78 -5.20
CA ASP A 28 11.67 -21.17 -6.54
C ASP A 28 10.32 -21.53 -7.20
N GLN A 29 9.41 -22.16 -6.45
CA GLN A 29 8.02 -22.37 -6.87
C GLN A 29 7.24 -21.06 -6.75
N SER A 30 6.52 -20.72 -7.82
CA SER A 30 5.75 -19.49 -7.96
C SER A 30 4.27 -19.77 -7.75
N ASP A 31 3.75 -19.44 -6.57
CA ASP A 31 2.33 -19.59 -6.29
C ASP A 31 1.54 -18.36 -6.73
N THR A 32 0.42 -18.59 -7.41
CA THR A 32 -0.52 -17.53 -7.79
C THR A 32 -1.32 -17.11 -6.56
N ARG A 33 -1.41 -15.80 -6.32
CA ARG A 33 -2.19 -15.25 -5.20
C ARG A 33 -3.21 -14.22 -5.67
N VAL A 34 -4.38 -14.26 -5.06
CA VAL A 34 -5.43 -13.23 -5.16
C VAL A 34 -5.59 -12.61 -3.77
N ASN A 35 -5.50 -11.30 -3.72
CA ASN A 35 -5.43 -10.53 -2.49
C ASN A 35 -6.38 -9.35 -2.53
N PHE A 36 -6.74 -8.85 -1.37
CA PHE A 36 -7.55 -7.65 -1.23
C PHE A 36 -6.68 -6.47 -0.78
N SER A 37 -6.95 -5.30 -1.35
CA SER A 37 -6.30 -4.03 -0.99
C SER A 37 -7.36 -2.97 -0.76
N PHE A 38 -7.25 -2.26 0.35
CA PHE A 38 -8.06 -1.11 0.67
C PHE A 38 -7.13 0.05 1.02
N GLN A 39 -7.39 1.25 0.49
CA GLN A 39 -6.62 2.43 0.86
C GLN A 39 -7.47 3.69 0.81
N THR A 40 -7.10 4.65 1.64
CA THR A 40 -7.61 6.01 1.61
C THR A 40 -6.46 6.99 1.43
N ILE A 41 -6.68 8.01 0.61
CA ILE A 41 -5.74 9.10 0.36
C ILE A 41 -6.44 10.39 0.71
N ASN A 42 -5.91 11.09 1.71
CA ASN A 42 -6.45 12.35 2.20
C ASN A 42 -5.41 13.43 1.89
N GLY A 43 -5.78 14.41 1.09
CA GLY A 43 -4.78 15.28 0.48
C GLY A 43 -5.30 16.60 -0.03
N VAL A 44 -4.41 17.30 -0.73
CA VAL A 44 -4.65 18.62 -1.30
C VAL A 44 -4.31 18.67 -2.78
N HIS A 45 -5.04 19.52 -3.50
CA HIS A 45 -4.71 19.88 -4.87
C HIS A 45 -3.54 20.86 -4.88
N ILE A 46 -2.43 20.46 -5.52
CA ILE A 46 -1.31 21.38 -5.80
C ILE A 46 -1.71 22.31 -6.95
N ASN A 47 -2.39 21.76 -7.94
CA ASN A 47 -2.91 22.49 -9.09
C ASN A 47 -4.15 21.76 -9.64
N PRO A 48 -4.88 22.33 -10.63
CA PRO A 48 -6.12 21.73 -11.13
C PRO A 48 -5.98 20.31 -11.72
N LYS A 49 -4.75 19.88 -12.03
CA LYS A 49 -4.45 18.57 -12.60
C LYS A 49 -3.80 17.61 -11.60
N ASN A 50 -3.19 18.10 -10.53
CA ASN A 50 -2.35 17.31 -9.64
C ASN A 50 -2.77 17.47 -8.19
N ALA A 51 -2.84 16.35 -7.48
CA ALA A 51 -3.09 16.29 -6.06
C ALA A 51 -2.08 15.37 -5.38
N ILE A 52 -1.77 15.68 -4.13
CA ILE A 52 -0.94 14.85 -3.26
C ILE A 52 -1.66 14.64 -1.93
N GLY A 53 -1.43 13.51 -1.29
CA GLY A 53 -2.04 13.22 0.01
C GLY A 53 -1.32 12.15 0.79
N LEU A 54 -1.71 12.03 2.04
CA LEU A 54 -1.31 10.94 2.91
C LEU A 54 -2.14 9.70 2.59
N LEU A 55 -1.45 8.58 2.42
CA LEU A 55 -2.02 7.27 2.14
C LEU A 55 -2.03 6.44 3.41
N LEU A 56 -3.19 5.85 3.70
CA LEU A 56 -3.37 4.83 4.72
C LEU A 56 -4.15 3.67 4.11
N GLY A 57 -3.70 2.44 4.30
CA GLY A 57 -4.34 1.29 3.71
C GLY A 57 -4.13 -0.01 4.48
N LEU A 58 -4.73 -1.05 3.93
CA LEU A 58 -4.67 -2.43 4.39
C LEU A 58 -4.59 -3.33 3.15
N ASP A 59 -3.55 -4.15 3.10
CA ASP A 59 -3.33 -5.16 2.08
C ASP A 59 -3.30 -6.53 2.76
N SER A 60 -4.15 -7.45 2.30
CA SER A 60 -4.07 -8.84 2.69
C SER A 60 -3.09 -9.58 1.80
N TYR A 61 -2.17 -10.34 2.36
CA TYR A 61 -1.33 -11.32 1.68
C TYR A 61 -1.58 -12.70 2.31
N PRO A 62 -1.21 -13.81 1.65
CA PRO A 62 -1.32 -15.13 2.24
C PRO A 62 -0.54 -15.21 3.56
N GLY A 63 -1.25 -15.28 4.69
CA GLY A 63 -0.66 -15.34 6.03
C GLY A 63 -0.04 -14.05 6.56
N LEU A 64 -0.26 -12.90 5.90
CA LEU A 64 0.35 -11.62 6.30
C LEU A 64 -0.56 -10.44 5.93
N ILE A 65 -0.81 -9.52 6.85
CA ILE A 65 -1.53 -8.28 6.64
C ILE A 65 -0.52 -7.13 6.78
N LEU A 66 -0.42 -6.33 5.72
CA LEU A 66 0.40 -5.12 5.74
C LEU A 66 -0.51 -3.91 5.71
N ALA A 67 -0.13 -2.87 6.44
CA ALA A 67 -0.78 -1.58 6.45
C ALA A 67 0.10 -0.55 5.70
N PRO A 68 -0.16 -0.29 4.41
CA PRO A 68 0.46 0.80 3.68
C PRO A 68 0.26 2.14 4.37
N ILE A 69 1.35 2.82 4.69
CA ILE A 69 1.38 4.19 5.21
C ILE A 69 2.37 4.98 4.37
N GLY A 70 1.96 6.12 3.83
CA GLY A 70 2.86 6.92 3.00
C GLY A 70 2.19 8.08 2.29
N PHE A 71 2.63 8.33 1.06
CA PHE A 71 2.16 9.41 0.23
C PHE A 71 1.62 8.90 -1.11
N GLY A 72 0.56 9.54 -1.59
CA GLY A 72 -0.03 9.27 -2.90
C GLY A 72 -0.08 10.54 -3.74
N TRP A 73 0.40 10.47 -4.97
CA TRP A 73 0.19 11.48 -6.01
C TRP A 73 -0.92 11.04 -6.97
N ARG A 74 -1.76 11.97 -7.42
CA ARG A 74 -2.81 11.74 -8.42
C ARG A 74 -2.79 12.85 -9.47
N GLY A 75 -2.61 12.47 -10.73
CA GLY A 75 -2.68 13.34 -11.90
C GLY A 75 -3.95 13.07 -12.71
N SER A 76 -4.82 14.07 -12.90
CA SER A 76 -6.03 13.98 -13.71
C SER A 76 -5.92 14.85 -14.97
N TYR A 77 -5.91 14.21 -16.15
CA TYR A 77 -5.72 14.86 -17.44
C TYR A 77 -6.94 14.70 -18.35
N GLY A 78 -7.31 15.78 -19.05
CA GLY A 78 -8.47 15.81 -19.94
C GLY A 78 -9.47 16.90 -19.57
N LYS A 79 -10.56 17.00 -20.33
CA LYS A 79 -11.60 18.01 -20.10
C LYS A 79 -12.42 17.65 -18.85
N PRO A 80 -12.69 18.59 -17.93
CA PRO A 80 -13.47 18.31 -16.71
C PRO A 80 -14.88 17.80 -16.98
N SER A 81 -15.49 18.06 -18.13
CA SER A 81 -16.83 17.58 -18.48
C SER A 81 -16.88 16.15 -19.03
N LYS A 82 -15.72 15.49 -19.19
CA LYS A 82 -15.58 14.15 -19.76
C LYS A 82 -14.78 13.24 -18.84
N ASN A 83 -14.70 11.96 -19.20
CA ASN A 83 -13.79 11.02 -18.57
C ASN A 83 -12.36 11.55 -18.68
N ARG A 84 -11.64 11.54 -17.56
CA ARG A 84 -10.26 12.01 -17.46
C ARG A 84 -9.33 10.82 -17.32
N LEU A 85 -8.17 10.90 -17.97
CA LEU A 85 -7.06 10.00 -17.67
C LEU A 85 -6.60 10.27 -16.23
N LEU A 86 -6.46 9.21 -15.45
CA LEU A 86 -5.95 9.24 -14.09
C LEU A 86 -4.59 8.54 -14.08
N LEU A 87 -3.56 9.26 -13.66
CA LEU A 87 -2.25 8.71 -13.31
C LEU A 87 -2.10 8.77 -11.80
N GLY A 88 -1.39 7.81 -11.22
CA GLY A 88 -1.10 7.81 -9.80
C GLY A 88 0.26 7.21 -9.49
N LEU A 89 0.79 7.61 -8.35
CA LEU A 89 1.98 7.03 -7.77
C LEU A 89 1.79 7.00 -6.26
N ASP A 90 1.77 5.81 -5.70
CA ASP A 90 1.77 5.59 -4.26
C ASP A 90 3.18 5.17 -3.83
N MET A 91 3.69 5.71 -2.73
CA MET A 91 4.97 5.30 -2.15
C MET A 91 4.95 5.42 -0.63
N GLY A 92 5.68 4.56 0.07
CA GLY A 92 5.74 4.59 1.52
C GLY A 92 6.26 3.29 2.12
N TYR A 93 5.69 2.93 3.26
CA TYR A 93 6.05 1.75 4.03
C TYR A 93 4.80 0.89 4.28
N GLY A 94 4.85 -0.38 3.94
CA GLY A 94 3.79 -1.34 4.28
C GLY A 94 4.09 -1.94 5.64
N SER A 95 3.53 -1.37 6.70
CA SER A 95 3.84 -1.76 8.08
C SER A 95 3.17 -3.07 8.49
N ALA A 96 3.90 -3.93 9.19
CA ALA A 96 3.38 -5.19 9.75
C ALA A 96 2.85 -5.03 11.19
N PHE A 97 2.53 -3.82 11.64
CA PHE A 97 2.12 -3.59 13.04
C PHE A 97 0.83 -4.32 13.47
N LEU A 98 0.05 -4.81 12.50
CA LEU A 98 -1.16 -5.62 12.74
C LEU A 98 -0.83 -7.11 12.94
N GLU A 99 0.39 -7.52 12.60
CA GLU A 99 0.87 -8.88 12.83
C GLU A 99 1.23 -9.10 14.30
N LYS A 100 0.94 -10.31 14.77
CA LYS A 100 1.29 -10.71 16.13
C LYS A 100 2.74 -11.15 16.16
N ARG A 101 3.48 -10.60 17.12
CA ARG A 101 4.75 -11.17 17.57
C ARG A 101 4.46 -12.42 18.38
N VAL A 102 5.02 -13.55 17.98
CA VAL A 102 4.85 -14.83 18.68
C VAL A 102 6.10 -15.06 19.50
N GLU A 103 5.92 -15.15 20.81
CA GLU A 103 7.02 -15.28 21.77
C GLU A 103 6.84 -16.56 22.59
N ASP A 104 7.90 -17.37 22.63
CA ASP A 104 8.01 -18.55 23.49
C ASP A 104 9.29 -18.46 24.35
N GLN A 105 9.52 -19.44 25.22
CA GLN A 105 10.71 -19.53 26.08
C GLN A 105 12.01 -19.57 25.27
N PHE A 106 11.98 -20.17 24.08
CA PHE A 106 13.18 -20.43 23.27
C PHE A 106 13.24 -19.61 21.97
N PHE A 107 12.11 -19.11 21.48
CA PHE A 107 12.04 -18.46 20.17
C PHE A 107 11.15 -17.21 20.21
N GLU A 108 11.42 -16.27 19.32
CA GLU A 108 10.57 -15.12 19.06
C GLU A 108 10.47 -14.88 17.55
N ASN A 109 9.25 -14.84 17.04
CA ASN A 109 8.95 -14.67 15.62
C ASN A 109 8.17 -13.37 15.41
N TRP A 110 8.60 -12.55 14.45
CA TRP A 110 7.89 -11.31 14.10
C TRP A 110 8.00 -10.99 12.61
N TYR A 111 7.02 -10.22 12.14
CA TYR A 111 7.04 -9.63 10.81
C TYR A 111 7.41 -8.16 10.90
N GLU A 112 8.20 -7.70 9.94
CA GLU A 112 8.42 -6.29 9.70
C GLU A 112 7.92 -5.90 8.31
N GLY A 113 7.45 -4.65 8.26
CA GLY A 113 7.08 -4.03 7.02
C GLY A 113 8.26 -3.72 6.12
N GLY A 114 7.99 -3.09 4.99
CA GLY A 114 9.05 -2.65 4.10
C GLY A 114 8.61 -1.57 3.14
N PHE A 115 9.56 -1.09 2.35
CA PHE A 115 9.30 -0.07 1.35
C PHE A 115 8.26 -0.54 0.32
N MET A 116 7.42 0.40 -0.11
CA MET A 116 6.33 0.21 -1.04
C MET A 116 6.38 1.27 -2.14
N ILE A 117 6.21 0.84 -3.38
CA ILE A 117 5.95 1.73 -4.52
C ILE A 117 4.88 1.12 -5.42
N SER A 118 3.97 1.96 -5.93
CA SER A 118 2.80 1.52 -6.69
C SER A 118 2.37 2.59 -7.70
N PRO A 119 3.03 2.67 -8.88
CA PRO A 119 2.50 3.43 -10.01
C PRO A 119 1.13 2.89 -10.48
N SER A 120 0.26 3.78 -10.93
CA SER A 120 -1.07 3.43 -11.45
C SER A 120 -1.50 4.28 -12.64
N ILE A 121 -2.38 3.70 -13.45
CA ILE A 121 -3.02 4.34 -14.60
C ILE A 121 -4.48 3.90 -14.68
N GLY A 122 -5.36 4.81 -15.07
CA GLY A 122 -6.78 4.52 -15.20
C GLY A 122 -7.60 5.70 -15.68
N TRP A 123 -8.88 5.68 -15.33
CA TRP A 123 -9.82 6.71 -15.70
C TRP A 123 -10.58 7.22 -14.48
N ARG A 124 -10.86 8.52 -14.48
CA ARG A 124 -11.74 9.20 -13.53
C ARG A 124 -13.01 9.63 -14.24
N PHE A 125 -14.14 9.22 -13.69
CA PHE A 125 -15.50 9.44 -14.19
C PHE A 125 -16.22 10.43 -13.28
N LYS A 126 -16.97 11.36 -13.87
CA LYS A 126 -17.84 12.25 -13.10
C LYS A 126 -19.12 11.52 -12.69
N GLY A 127 -19.50 11.64 -11.43
CA GLY A 127 -20.80 11.18 -10.95
C GLY A 127 -21.95 12.02 -11.51
N LYS A 128 -23.11 11.39 -11.75
CA LYS A 128 -24.30 12.05 -12.35
C LYS A 128 -24.82 13.25 -11.55
N SER A 129 -24.60 13.29 -10.23
CA SER A 129 -25.05 14.36 -9.34
C SER A 129 -23.99 15.44 -9.07
N GLY A 130 -22.78 15.32 -9.62
CA GLY A 130 -21.66 16.23 -9.38
C GLY A 130 -21.08 16.22 -7.95
N LYS A 131 -21.62 15.41 -7.04
CA LYS A 131 -21.18 15.34 -5.63
C LYS A 131 -19.95 14.46 -5.40
N ARG A 132 -19.71 13.48 -6.28
CA ARG A 132 -18.62 12.49 -6.18
C ARG A 132 -18.11 12.15 -7.56
N ASP A 133 -16.82 11.90 -7.68
CA ASP A 133 -16.23 11.29 -8.86
C ASP A 133 -15.82 9.86 -8.54
N TYR A 134 -15.74 9.01 -9.55
CA TYR A 134 -15.34 7.62 -9.43
C TYR A 134 -14.06 7.38 -10.24
N SER A 135 -13.29 6.36 -9.89
CA SER A 135 -12.17 5.90 -10.72
C SER A 135 -12.15 4.40 -10.90
N LEU A 136 -11.61 3.98 -12.04
CA LEU A 136 -11.16 2.63 -12.31
C LEU A 136 -9.71 2.73 -12.76
N SER A 137 -8.82 2.01 -12.09
CA SER A 137 -7.38 2.03 -12.41
C SER A 137 -6.74 0.69 -12.20
N VAL A 138 -5.59 0.51 -12.83
CA VAL A 138 -4.69 -0.61 -12.61
C VAL A 138 -3.39 -0.07 -12.04
N ALA A 139 -2.86 -0.73 -11.01
CA ALA A 139 -1.61 -0.37 -10.38
C ALA A 139 -0.63 -1.55 -10.39
N PHE A 140 0.65 -1.28 -10.53
CA PHE A 140 1.70 -2.27 -10.31
C PHE A 140 2.39 -1.94 -8.98
N ARG A 141 2.14 -2.73 -7.94
CA ARG A 141 2.70 -2.55 -6.60
C ARG A 141 3.87 -3.49 -6.38
N ARG A 142 4.99 -2.93 -5.93
CA ARG A 142 6.12 -3.64 -5.34
C ARG A 142 6.18 -3.33 -3.86
N GLN A 143 6.10 -4.36 -3.02
CA GLN A 143 6.06 -4.26 -1.57
C GLN A 143 7.10 -5.21 -0.96
N HIS A 144 7.95 -4.68 -0.08
CA HIS A 144 8.89 -5.47 0.71
C HIS A 144 8.29 -5.81 2.07
N ALA A 145 8.61 -6.99 2.60
CA ALA A 145 8.34 -7.36 3.97
C ALA A 145 9.42 -8.31 4.45
N TYR A 146 9.56 -8.46 5.76
CA TYR A 146 10.58 -9.28 6.36
C TYR A 146 9.95 -10.14 7.44
N TYR A 147 10.41 -11.38 7.54
CA TYR A 147 10.11 -12.27 8.65
C TYR A 147 11.39 -12.52 9.42
N TYR A 148 11.29 -12.46 10.73
CA TYR A 148 12.39 -12.70 11.64
C TYR A 148 12.03 -13.84 12.58
N GLU A 149 12.98 -14.75 12.75
CA GLU A 149 12.94 -15.85 13.70
C GLU A 149 14.19 -15.74 14.57
N GLY A 150 14.01 -15.33 15.82
CA GLY A 150 15.09 -15.17 16.78
C GLY A 150 15.10 -16.30 17.80
N VAL A 151 16.27 -16.89 18.04
CA VAL A 151 16.49 -17.88 19.09
C VAL A 151 16.96 -17.17 20.35
N LYS A 152 16.28 -17.40 21.45
CA LYS A 152 16.63 -16.86 22.76
C LYS A 152 17.66 -17.73 23.46
N GLY A 153 18.46 -17.13 24.32
CA GLY A 153 19.33 -17.90 25.20
C GLY A 153 19.83 -17.09 26.40
N GLU A 154 20.22 -17.81 27.45
CA GLU A 154 20.67 -17.24 28.72
C GLU A 154 22.13 -16.74 28.68
N GLY A 155 22.71 -16.59 27.50
CA GLY A 155 24.08 -16.11 27.29
C GLY A 155 24.18 -14.58 27.34
N GLY A 156 25.41 -14.07 27.53
CA GLY A 156 25.69 -12.64 27.42
C GLY A 156 25.37 -12.08 26.02
N ASN A 157 25.15 -10.77 25.93
CA ASN A 157 24.86 -10.07 24.67
C ASN A 157 25.90 -10.44 23.59
N GLN A 158 25.43 -11.05 22.50
CA GLN A 158 26.30 -11.34 21.36
C GLN A 158 26.51 -10.08 20.50
N PRO A 159 27.73 -9.78 20.07
CA PRO A 159 27.98 -8.65 19.17
C PRO A 159 27.15 -8.75 17.88
N GLY A 160 26.37 -7.71 17.59
CA GLY A 160 25.54 -7.65 16.39
C GLY A 160 24.14 -8.27 16.53
N LEU A 161 23.78 -8.79 17.70
CA LEU A 161 22.42 -9.24 18.01
C LEU A 161 21.77 -8.36 19.09
N PRO A 162 20.44 -8.17 19.06
CA PRO A 162 19.72 -7.57 20.17
C PRO A 162 19.90 -8.37 21.46
N PRO A 163 19.85 -7.73 22.64
CA PRO A 163 19.95 -8.42 23.92
C PRO A 163 18.94 -9.56 24.05
N GLY A 164 19.39 -10.70 24.60
CA GLY A 164 18.55 -11.88 24.82
C GLY A 164 18.46 -12.86 23.63
N PHE A 165 19.03 -12.53 22.47
CA PHE A 165 19.10 -13.41 21.31
C PHE A 165 20.48 -14.04 21.13
N THR A 166 20.50 -15.33 20.80
CA THR A 166 21.69 -16.10 20.41
C THR A 166 21.83 -16.24 18.90
N SER A 167 20.72 -16.18 18.16
CA SER A 167 20.72 -16.06 16.71
C SER A 167 19.44 -15.40 16.21
N ILE A 168 19.49 -14.75 15.04
CA ILE A 168 18.32 -14.25 14.32
C ILE A 168 18.45 -14.69 12.87
N ARG A 169 17.40 -15.34 12.37
CA ARG A 169 17.20 -15.63 10.95
C ARG A 169 16.27 -14.57 10.37
N GLU A 170 16.66 -14.01 9.24
CA GLU A 170 15.87 -13.07 8.46
C GLU A 170 15.45 -13.72 7.14
N GLU A 171 14.19 -13.55 6.76
CA GLU A 171 13.67 -13.89 5.44
C GLU A 171 13.02 -12.66 4.80
N SER A 172 13.51 -12.28 3.63
CA SER A 172 12.95 -11.16 2.87
C SER A 172 11.90 -11.62 1.86
N TYR A 173 10.74 -10.97 1.88
CA TYR A 173 9.65 -11.17 0.93
C TYR A 173 9.54 -9.96 0.01
N THR A 174 9.42 -10.19 -1.30
CA THR A 174 9.10 -9.14 -2.27
C THR A 174 7.83 -9.51 -3.02
N PHE A 175 6.77 -8.77 -2.73
CA PHE A 175 5.48 -8.93 -3.37
C PHE A 175 5.39 -8.03 -4.59
N ASN A 176 5.27 -8.64 -5.77
CA ASN A 176 4.91 -7.94 -7.00
C ASN A 176 3.43 -8.23 -7.30
N SER A 177 2.64 -7.17 -7.36
CA SER A 177 1.18 -7.21 -7.42
C SER A 177 0.65 -6.33 -8.55
N LEU A 178 -0.19 -6.88 -9.41
CA LEU A 178 -1.07 -6.13 -10.29
C LEU A 178 -2.41 -5.93 -9.59
N ILE A 179 -2.79 -4.68 -9.33
CA ILE A 179 -3.99 -4.34 -8.55
C ILE A 179 -5.01 -3.65 -9.45
N SER A 180 -6.20 -4.23 -9.58
CA SER A 180 -7.37 -3.53 -10.13
C SER A 180 -8.03 -2.74 -9.01
N LYS A 181 -8.16 -1.42 -9.17
CA LYS A 181 -8.68 -0.50 -8.15
C LYS A 181 -9.95 0.19 -8.62
N PHE A 182 -10.96 0.20 -7.76
CA PHE A 182 -12.12 1.08 -7.85
C PHE A 182 -12.02 2.16 -6.79
N GLY A 183 -12.19 3.42 -7.18
CA GLY A 183 -12.04 4.57 -6.29
C GLY A 183 -13.24 5.50 -6.26
N ILE A 184 -13.43 6.19 -5.15
CA ILE A 184 -14.43 7.24 -4.95
C ILE A 184 -13.73 8.50 -4.42
N PHE A 185 -13.91 9.61 -5.13
CA PHE A 185 -13.44 10.94 -4.72
C PHE A 185 -14.55 11.71 -4.00
N PHE A 186 -14.18 12.36 -2.89
CA PHE A 186 -15.02 13.21 -2.04
C PHE A 186 -14.46 14.63 -1.93
#